data_AF-A0A1R1F0Y7-F1
#
_entry.id   AF-A0A1R1F0Y7-F1
#
_cell.length_a   1.000
_cell.length_b   1.000
_cell.length_c   1.000
_cell.angle_alpha   90.00
_cell.angle_beta   90.00
_cell.angle_gamma   90.00
#
_symmetry.space_group_name_H-M   'P 1'
#
loop_
_entity.id
_entity.type
_entity.pdbx_description
1 polymer ?
#
loop_
_entity_poly.entity_id
_entity_poly.type
_entity_poly.pdbx_seq_one_letter_code
_entity_poly.pdbx_strand_id
1 'polypeptide(L)'
;MNRKNSIFAVACTGIALLLFFIVIMYNHPQTRGRVSLEKQLNTIIANHAVDQIKSLSQNEQTYQFMARLSPTIQCKRTSDIQGMNRDSQYYYVTTLDDRKVDVYVRKGDWKVTGIHLQ
;
A
#
# COMPACT_ATOMS: atom_id res chain seq x y z
N MET A 1 3.01 -26.07 -42.23
CA MET A 1 3.38 -25.79 -40.81
C MET A 1 2.80 -26.92 -39.95
N ASN A 2 3.64 -27.63 -39.17
CA ASN A 2 3.24 -28.87 -38.49
C ASN A 2 2.33 -28.56 -37.28
N ARG A 3 1.18 -29.24 -37.14
CA ARG A 3 0.14 -28.94 -36.12
C ARG A 3 0.67 -28.91 -34.68
N LYS A 4 1.71 -29.70 -34.38
CA LYS A 4 2.40 -29.71 -33.08
C LYS A 4 3.22 -28.44 -32.84
N ASN A 5 3.88 -27.93 -33.87
CA ASN A 5 4.69 -26.70 -33.80
C ASN A 5 3.80 -25.46 -33.67
N SER A 6 2.60 -25.46 -34.27
CA SER A 6 1.65 -24.35 -34.11
C SER A 6 1.03 -24.30 -32.71
N ILE A 7 0.73 -25.46 -32.10
CA ILE A 7 0.22 -25.52 -30.72
C ILE A 7 1.29 -25.05 -29.73
N PHE A 8 2.54 -25.49 -29.90
CA PHE A 8 3.64 -25.07 -29.04
C PHE A 8 3.90 -23.55 -29.15
N ALA A 9 3.87 -23.00 -30.36
CA ALA A 9 4.01 -21.55 -30.57
C ALA A 9 2.90 -20.74 -29.88
N VAL A 10 1.63 -21.16 -30.03
CA VAL A 10 0.49 -20.51 -29.37
C VAL A 10 0.60 -20.57 -27.84
N ALA A 11 1.03 -21.71 -27.28
CA ALA A 11 1.25 -21.84 -25.85
C ALA A 11 2.36 -20.91 -25.34
N CYS A 12 3.49 -20.83 -26.05
CA CYS A 12 4.57 -19.91 -25.72
C CYS A 12 4.14 -18.44 -25.81
N THR A 13 3.39 -18.06 -26.84
CA THR A 13 2.82 -16.71 -26.96
C THR A 13 1.86 -16.40 -25.82
N GLY A 14 1.01 -17.35 -25.42
CA GLY A 14 0.11 -17.20 -24.28
C GLY A 14 0.85 -16.98 -22.96
N ILE A 15 1.91 -17.75 -22.69
CA ILE A 15 2.75 -17.59 -21.49
C ILE A 15 3.48 -16.24 -21.51
N ALA A 16 4.01 -15.82 -22.67
CA ALA A 16 4.69 -14.54 -22.80
C ALA A 16 3.75 -13.36 -22.51
N LEU A 17 2.50 -13.40 -23.01
CA LEU A 17 1.49 -12.38 -22.72
C LEU A 17 1.08 -12.36 -21.24
N LEU A 18 0.95 -13.53 -20.60
CA LEU A 18 0.67 -13.63 -19.17
C LEU A 18 1.79 -12.98 -18.33
N LEU A 19 3.06 -13.32 -18.62
CA LEU A 19 4.21 -12.75 -17.92
C LEU A 19 4.29 -11.23 -18.12
N PHE A 20 4.01 -10.74 -19.33
CA PHE A 20 3.96 -9.31 -19.62
C PHE A 20 2.87 -8.59 -18.79
N PHE A 21 1.68 -9.18 -18.68
CA PHE A 21 0.60 -8.65 -17.84
C PHE A 21 0.98 -8.60 -16.36
N ILE A 22 1.63 -9.65 -15.84
CA ILE A 22 2.13 -9.70 -14.47
C ILE A 22 3.12 -8.57 -14.21
N VAL A 23 4.06 -8.34 -15.13
CA VAL A 23 5.04 -7.25 -15.02
C VAL A 23 4.35 -5.88 -14.96
N ILE A 24 3.37 -5.63 -15.83
CA ILE A 24 2.62 -4.37 -15.81
C ILE A 24 1.90 -4.18 -14.48
N MET A 25 1.18 -5.19 -13.99
CA MET A 25 0.44 -5.13 -12.73
C MET A 25 1.35 -4.89 -11.52
N TYR A 26 2.54 -5.52 -11.50
CA TYR A 26 3.49 -5.38 -10.41
C TYR A 26 4.18 -4.01 -10.38
N ASN A 27 4.34 -3.39 -11.56
CA ASN A 27 4.89 -2.04 -11.68
C ASN A 27 3.83 -0.94 -11.54
N HIS A 28 2.55 -1.30 -11.41
CA HIS A 28 1.48 -0.32 -11.29
C HIS A 28 1.62 0.47 -9.97
N PRO A 29 1.51 1.82 -10.01
CA PRO A 29 1.66 2.69 -8.84
C PRO A 29 0.79 2.29 -7.64
N GLN A 30 -0.43 1.82 -7.90
CA GLN A 30 -1.37 1.31 -6.88
C GLN A 30 -0.75 0.21 -6.00
N THR A 31 -0.23 -0.84 -6.64
CA THR A 31 0.32 -2.01 -5.96
C THR A 31 1.54 -1.61 -5.12
N ARG A 32 2.42 -0.80 -5.69
CA ARG A 32 3.65 -0.34 -5.00
C ARG A 32 3.34 0.55 -3.81
N GLY A 33 2.45 1.52 -3.96
CA GLY A 33 2.09 2.43 -2.89
C GLY A 33 1.43 1.72 -1.72
N ARG A 34 0.48 0.82 -2.01
CA ARG A 34 -0.18 0.00 -0.99
C ARG A 34 0.83 -0.85 -0.20
N VAL A 35 1.68 -1.62 -0.89
CA VAL A 35 2.66 -2.50 -0.23
C VAL A 35 3.67 -1.68 0.59
N SER A 36 4.14 -0.55 0.07
CA SER A 36 5.07 0.33 0.78
C SER A 36 4.45 0.92 2.05
N LEU A 37 3.19 1.38 1.96
CA LEU A 37 2.43 1.91 3.09
C LEU A 37 2.21 0.85 4.17
N GLU A 38 1.76 -0.35 3.79
CA GLU A 38 1.48 -1.43 4.73
C GLU A 38 2.75 -1.83 5.48
N LYS A 39 3.87 -1.96 4.77
CA LYS A 39 5.17 -2.24 5.38
C LYS A 39 5.58 -1.15 6.37
N GLN A 40 5.49 0.12 5.99
CA GLN A 40 5.86 1.24 6.86
C GLN A 40 5.02 1.29 8.13
N LEU A 41 3.68 1.22 8.00
CA LEU A 41 2.79 1.24 9.15
C LEU A 41 3.01 0.03 10.07
N ASN A 42 3.19 -1.17 9.50
CA ASN A 42 3.49 -2.36 10.28
C ASN A 42 4.81 -2.22 11.05
N THR A 43 5.84 -1.65 10.45
CA THR A 43 7.11 -1.35 11.16
C THR A 43 6.92 -0.33 12.28
N ILE A 44 6.16 0.75 12.04
CA ILE A 44 5.88 1.79 13.04
C ILE A 44 5.12 1.22 14.24
N ILE A 45 4.07 0.42 13.97
CA ILE A 45 3.22 -0.20 15.00
C ILE A 45 4.01 -1.25 15.78
N ALA A 46 4.71 -2.17 15.10
CA ALA A 46 5.45 -3.24 15.75
C ALA A 46 6.58 -2.74 16.66
N ASN A 47 7.21 -1.63 16.28
CA ASN A 47 8.31 -1.04 17.05
C ASN A 47 7.85 0.00 18.08
N HIS A 48 6.54 0.30 18.17
CA HIS A 48 6.01 1.43 18.95
C HIS A 48 6.85 2.70 18.77
N ALA A 49 7.14 3.06 17.51
CA ALA A 49 8.03 4.18 17.21
C ALA A 49 7.35 5.53 17.53
N VAL A 50 7.36 5.93 18.81
CA VAL A 50 6.57 7.06 19.34
C VAL A 50 6.83 8.36 18.58
N ASP A 51 8.08 8.67 18.27
CA ASP A 51 8.42 9.89 17.52
C ASP A 51 7.85 9.88 16.10
N GLN A 52 7.84 8.70 15.45
CA GLN A 52 7.24 8.52 14.13
C GLN A 52 5.71 8.61 14.20
N ILE A 53 5.09 7.98 15.20
CA ILE A 53 3.65 8.06 15.44
C ILE A 53 3.23 9.51 15.66
N LYS A 54 3.97 10.26 16.49
CA LYS A 54 3.70 11.68 16.76
C LYS A 54 3.85 12.56 15.52
N SER A 55 4.93 12.39 14.76
CA SER A 55 5.20 13.19 13.56
C SER A 55 4.25 12.91 12.40
N LEU A 56 3.70 11.69 12.31
CA LEU A 56 2.77 11.31 11.24
C LEU A 56 1.30 11.57 11.60
N SER A 57 0.95 11.65 12.87
CA SER A 57 -0.43 11.88 13.29
C SER A 57 -0.85 13.32 13.02
N GLN A 58 -1.94 13.52 12.29
CA GLN A 58 -2.43 14.87 11.94
C GLN A 58 -3.10 15.60 13.11
N ASN A 59 -3.47 14.88 14.18
CA ASN A 59 -4.06 15.44 15.40
C ASN A 59 -3.80 14.54 16.61
N GLU A 60 -4.08 15.08 17.81
CA GLU A 60 -3.86 14.39 19.09
C GLU A 60 -4.69 13.10 19.20
N GLN A 61 -5.93 13.10 18.69
CA GLN A 61 -6.78 11.91 18.72
C GLN A 61 -6.16 10.75 17.92
N THR A 62 -5.61 11.05 16.74
CA THR A 62 -4.91 10.06 15.90
C THR A 62 -3.64 9.58 16.58
N TYR A 63 -2.88 10.49 17.20
CA TYR A 63 -1.68 10.13 17.96
C TYR A 63 -2.01 9.15 19.09
N GLN A 64 -3.01 9.48 19.92
CA GLN A 64 -3.45 8.63 21.03
C GLN A 64 -3.94 7.26 20.56
N PHE A 65 -4.69 7.21 19.45
CA PHE A 65 -5.12 5.95 18.85
C PHE A 65 -3.92 5.11 18.39
N MET A 66 -3.03 5.68 17.57
CA MET A 66 -1.87 4.98 17.01
C MET A 66 -0.89 4.52 18.10
N ALA A 67 -0.67 5.33 19.13
CA ALA A 67 0.24 5.02 20.24
C ALA A 67 -0.28 3.88 21.14
N ARG A 68 -1.61 3.64 21.15
CA ARG A 68 -2.25 2.58 21.95
C ARG A 68 -2.40 1.26 21.20
N LEU A 69 -2.17 1.25 19.88
CA LEU A 69 -2.26 0.02 19.09
C LEU A 69 -1.32 -1.04 19.67
N SER A 70 -1.80 -2.28 19.72
CA SER A 70 -0.95 -3.42 20.07
C SER A 70 0.11 -3.62 18.96
N PRO A 71 1.37 -3.96 19.30
CA PRO A 71 2.42 -4.27 18.31
C PRO A 71 2.06 -5.40 17.35
N THR A 72 1.06 -6.21 17.72
CA THR A 72 0.57 -7.35 16.93
C THR A 72 -0.44 -6.96 15.87
N ILE A 73 -0.99 -5.73 15.91
CA ILE A 73 -1.91 -5.24 14.89
C ILE A 73 -1.18 -5.08 13.57
N GLN A 74 -1.81 -5.54 12.49
CA GLN A 74 -1.26 -5.45 11.14
C GLN A 74 -2.18 -4.66 10.20
N CYS A 75 -1.58 -3.72 9.49
CA CYS A 75 -2.12 -3.05 8.32
C CYS A 75 -2.10 -4.03 7.13
N LYS A 76 -3.28 -4.47 6.68
CA LYS A 76 -3.46 -5.43 5.55
C LYS A 76 -4.66 -5.15 4.65
N ARG A 77 -5.57 -4.27 5.07
CA ARG A 77 -6.85 -4.00 4.39
C ARG A 77 -6.86 -2.58 3.84
N THR A 78 -5.80 -2.25 3.13
CA THR A 78 -5.66 -0.92 2.51
C THR A 78 -6.39 -0.91 1.17
N SER A 79 -7.18 0.13 0.95
CA SER A 79 -7.84 0.42 -0.31
C SER A 79 -6.83 0.64 -1.44
N ASP A 80 -7.35 0.74 -2.66
CA ASP A 80 -6.62 1.40 -3.74
C ASP A 80 -6.55 2.93 -3.45
N ILE A 81 -5.71 3.65 -4.18
CA ILE A 81 -5.64 5.12 -4.16
C ILE A 81 -7.06 5.68 -4.34
N GLN A 82 -7.55 6.35 -3.30
CA GLN A 82 -8.87 6.98 -3.26
C GLN A 82 -8.85 8.42 -3.80
N GLY A 83 -7.66 9.01 -3.92
CA GLY A 83 -7.48 10.35 -4.45
C GLY A 83 -6.03 10.82 -4.37
N MET A 84 -5.79 12.03 -4.86
CA MET A 84 -4.52 12.71 -4.73
C MET A 84 -4.79 14.17 -4.35
N ASN A 85 -4.11 14.67 -3.32
CA ASN A 85 -4.23 16.07 -2.93
C ASN A 85 -3.35 16.98 -3.83
N ARG A 86 -3.46 18.31 -3.62
CA ARG A 86 -2.69 19.31 -4.38
C ARG A 86 -1.17 19.19 -4.19
N ASP A 87 -0.74 18.63 -3.06
CA ASP A 87 0.66 18.42 -2.71
C ASP A 87 1.22 17.08 -3.22
N SER A 88 0.54 16.45 -4.18
CA SER A 88 0.94 15.17 -4.78
C SER A 88 1.05 14.03 -3.76
N GLN A 89 0.21 14.04 -2.72
CA GLN A 89 0.06 12.92 -1.81
C GLN A 89 -1.13 12.07 -2.24
N TYR A 90 -0.88 10.78 -2.42
CA TYR A 90 -1.92 9.79 -2.60
C TYR A 90 -2.63 9.52 -1.27
N TYR A 91 -3.94 9.37 -1.38
CA TYR A 91 -4.84 9.11 -0.27
C TYR A 91 -5.26 7.64 -0.29
N TYR A 92 -5.10 6.96 0.84
CA TYR A 92 -5.50 5.58 1.07
C TYR A 92 -6.36 5.48 2.33
N VAL A 93 -7.26 4.51 2.35
CA VAL A 93 -8.02 4.14 3.55
C VAL A 93 -7.57 2.74 3.96
N THR A 94 -7.20 2.57 5.22
CA THR A 94 -6.93 1.25 5.80
C THR A 94 -7.76 1.02 7.05
N THR A 95 -7.69 -0.19 7.58
CA THR A 95 -8.34 -0.56 8.85
C THR A 95 -7.28 -1.05 9.83
N LEU A 96 -7.21 -0.42 11.00
CA LEU A 96 -6.36 -0.80 12.11
C LEU A 96 -7.26 -0.97 13.34
N ASP A 97 -7.20 -2.14 13.98
CA ASP A 97 -8.00 -2.42 15.19
C ASP A 97 -9.50 -2.08 15.00
N ASP A 98 -10.07 -2.55 13.88
CA ASP A 98 -11.46 -2.29 13.44
C ASP A 98 -11.86 -0.81 13.27
N ARG A 99 -10.88 0.12 13.27
CA ARG A 99 -11.08 1.54 12.97
C ARG A 99 -10.53 1.87 11.59
N LYS A 100 -11.27 2.70 10.85
CA LYS A 100 -10.81 3.23 9.57
C LYS A 100 -9.82 4.35 9.80
N VAL A 101 -8.73 4.33 9.03
CA VAL A 101 -7.66 5.30 9.12
C VAL A 101 -7.29 5.75 7.72
N ASP A 102 -7.26 7.06 7.56
CA ASP A 102 -6.79 7.75 6.39
C ASP A 102 -5.26 7.84 6.42
N VAL A 103 -4.62 7.50 5.32
CA VAL A 103 -3.16 7.50 5.21
C VAL A 103 -2.74 8.25 3.96
N TYR A 104 -1.85 9.22 4.15
CA TYR A 104 -1.31 10.05 3.09
C TYR A 104 0.10 9.59 2.75
N VAL A 105 0.35 9.38 1.47
CA VAL A 105 1.61 8.86 0.95
C VAL A 105 2.14 9.77 -0.14
N ARG A 106 3.40 10.19 -0.02
CA ARG A 106 4.03 11.03 -1.04
C ARG A 106 4.27 10.24 -2.32
N LYS A 107 3.87 10.82 -3.46
CA LYS A 107 4.16 10.25 -4.78
C LYS A 107 5.66 10.29 -5.06
N GLY A 108 6.21 9.17 -5.58
CA GLY A 108 7.61 9.04 -5.96
C GLY A 108 8.38 8.13 -5.01
N ASP A 109 8.52 8.53 -3.74
CA ASP A 109 9.20 7.76 -2.71
C ASP A 109 8.27 6.82 -1.91
N TRP A 110 6.96 6.96 -2.09
CA TRP A 110 5.93 6.19 -1.39
C TRP A 110 6.05 6.26 0.14
N LYS A 111 6.57 7.37 0.66
CA LYS A 111 6.73 7.59 2.09
C LYS A 111 5.40 7.98 2.73
N VAL A 112 5.05 7.36 3.86
CA VAL A 112 3.91 7.81 4.68
C VAL A 112 4.24 9.17 5.26
N THR A 113 3.37 10.15 5.04
CA THR A 113 3.57 11.54 5.47
C THR A 113 2.48 12.03 6.41
N GLY A 114 1.37 11.31 6.54
CA GLY A 114 0.27 11.69 7.40
C GLY A 114 -0.68 10.54 7.67
N ILE A 115 -1.26 10.54 8.86
CA ILE A 115 -2.26 9.58 9.33
C ILE A 115 -3.38 10.38 9.98
N HIS A 116 -4.63 10.03 9.68
CA HIS A 116 -5.81 10.63 10.28
C HIS A 116 -6.83 9.54 10.63
N LEU A 117 -7.26 9.51 11.89
CA LEU A 117 -8.35 8.65 12.32
C LEU A 117 -9.69 9.23 11.86
N GLN A 118 -10.52 8.43 11.19
CA GLN A 118 -11.88 8.81 10.77
C GLN A 118 -12.85 8.91 11.95
#